data_AF-A0A0Q9QIG0-F1
#
_entry.id   AF-A0A0Q9QIG0-F1
#
_cell.length_a   1.000
_cell.length_b   1.000
_cell.length_c   1.000
_cell.angle_alpha   90.00
_cell.angle_beta   90.00
_cell.angle_gamma   90.00
#
_symmetry.space_group_name_H-M   'P 1'
#
loop_
_entity.id
_entity.type
_entity.pdbx_description
1 polymer ?
#
loop_
_entity_poly.entity_id
_entity_poly.type
_entity_poly.pdbx_seq_one_letter_code
_entity_poly.pdbx_strand_id
1 'polypeptide(L)'
;MGIRTADTTGGDPAAASIRSVTTPAARFPIDVSVAPALRHARWRHWWRGGWPPLIVALVCAGAYALFLVMPYYVNDLDSFPLEEVAMGYHDPKDLWPYAQGGWASFRLAGMVTFLLGPALALATLAWAVVRTRQGIAAGDLRRTAPALVAAAVAVGTMGWLFSPFGRALMSWFLD
;
A
#
# COMPACT_ATOMS: atom_id res chain seq x y z
N MET A 1 -49.63 34.77 29.12
CA MET A 1 -50.31 35.05 30.40
C MET A 1 -50.63 33.71 31.04
N GLY A 2 -50.02 33.38 32.18
CA GLY A 2 -50.14 32.06 32.81
C GLY A 2 -48.88 31.69 33.59
N ILE A 3 -48.61 32.44 34.67
CA ILE A 3 -47.52 32.21 35.62
C ILE A 3 -47.95 31.10 36.57
N ARG A 4 -47.11 30.08 36.78
CA ARG A 4 -47.20 29.18 37.93
C ARG A 4 -45.84 29.10 38.60
N THR A 5 -45.74 29.81 39.71
CA THR A 5 -44.75 29.70 40.77
C THR A 5 -45.08 28.50 41.65
N ALA A 6 -44.08 27.68 41.97
CA ALA A 6 -44.11 26.83 43.16
C ALA A 6 -42.69 26.82 43.74
N ASP A 7 -42.56 27.56 44.84
CA ASP A 7 -41.49 27.49 45.83
C ASP A 7 -41.45 26.10 46.47
N THR A 8 -40.25 25.55 46.60
CA THR A 8 -39.91 24.69 47.74
C THR A 8 -38.55 25.09 48.28
N THR A 9 -38.62 25.89 49.34
CA THR A 9 -37.62 26.16 50.36
C THR A 9 -37.14 24.88 51.07
N GLY A 10 -35.86 24.86 51.44
CA GLY A 10 -35.41 24.24 52.69
C GLY A 10 -34.41 23.10 52.54
N GLY A 11 -33.11 23.43 52.66
CA GLY A 11 -32.06 22.41 52.77
C GLY A 11 -30.65 23.00 52.82
N ASP A 12 -30.35 23.81 53.83
CA ASP A 12 -28.99 23.98 54.36
C ASP A 12 -28.95 23.27 55.73
N PRO A 13 -27.80 22.88 56.33
CA PRO A 13 -26.40 23.03 55.90
C PRO A 13 -25.54 21.76 56.16
N ALA A 14 -24.44 21.54 55.43
CA ALA A 14 -23.30 20.78 55.98
C ALA A 14 -22.02 21.02 55.17
N ALA A 15 -21.21 21.94 55.69
CA ALA A 15 -19.76 22.01 55.58
C ALA A 15 -19.08 20.78 54.95
N ALA A 16 -18.87 20.82 53.63
CA ALA A 16 -17.90 19.95 52.97
C ALA A 16 -16.50 20.41 53.38
N SER A 17 -16.00 19.83 54.47
CA SER A 17 -14.60 19.91 54.89
C SER A 17 -13.71 19.53 53.70
N ILE A 18 -13.07 20.51 53.07
CA ILE A 18 -11.98 20.29 52.12
C ILE A 18 -10.82 19.73 52.94
N ARG A 19 -10.74 18.40 53.03
CA ARG A 19 -9.52 17.74 53.48
C ARG A 19 -8.50 17.94 52.36
N SER A 20 -7.57 18.85 52.60
CA SER A 20 -6.30 18.89 51.88
C SER A 20 -5.59 17.55 52.08
N VAL A 21 -5.73 16.65 51.11
CA VAL A 21 -4.92 15.44 51.03
C VAL A 21 -3.56 15.87 50.53
N THR A 22 -2.65 16.15 51.46
CA THR A 22 -1.22 16.31 51.19
C THR A 22 -0.70 14.94 50.76
N THR A 23 -0.58 14.74 49.46
CA THR A 23 0.08 13.56 48.90
C THR A 23 1.55 13.61 49.32
N PRO A 24 2.08 12.61 50.05
CA PRO A 24 3.48 12.59 50.41
C PRO A 24 4.34 12.50 49.15
N ALA A 25 5.39 13.32 49.10
CA ALA A 25 6.36 13.36 48.01
C ALA A 25 6.97 11.97 47.77
N ALA A 26 6.46 11.27 46.75
CA ALA A 26 7.08 10.05 46.26
C ALA A 26 8.46 10.40 45.69
N ARG A 27 9.51 9.96 46.39
CA ARG A 27 10.92 10.35 46.19
C ARG A 27 11.62 9.61 45.04
N PHE A 28 10.85 9.03 44.12
CA PHE A 28 11.39 8.33 42.96
C PHE A 28 10.48 8.59 41.76
N PRO A 29 10.93 9.37 40.74
CA PRO A 29 10.27 9.34 39.45
C PRO A 29 10.49 7.94 38.89
N ILE A 30 9.49 7.08 39.00
CA ILE A 30 9.42 5.89 38.16
C ILE A 30 9.23 6.44 36.76
N ASP A 31 10.31 6.47 35.97
CA ASP A 31 10.25 6.61 34.52
C ASP A 31 9.48 5.39 34.00
N VAL A 32 8.16 5.47 34.05
CA VAL A 32 7.29 4.51 33.39
C VAL A 32 7.56 4.73 31.91
N SER A 33 8.45 3.92 31.34
CA SER A 33 8.73 3.89 29.92
C SER A 33 7.43 3.61 29.17
N VAL A 34 6.71 4.67 28.78
CA VAL A 34 5.51 4.63 27.91
C VAL A 34 5.91 4.26 26.46
N ALA A 35 7.20 4.00 26.22
CA ALA A 35 7.76 3.71 24.91
C ALA A 35 7.15 2.51 24.15
N PRO A 36 6.68 1.39 24.76
CA PRO A 36 6.15 0.28 23.98
C PRO A 36 4.72 0.51 23.49
N ALA A 37 3.88 1.28 24.21
CA ALA A 37 2.47 1.45 23.85
C ALA A 37 2.27 2.30 22.59
N LEU A 38 3.12 3.31 22.38
CA LEU A 38 3.02 4.22 21.23
C LEU A 38 3.41 3.55 19.89
N ARG A 39 4.32 2.56 19.90
CA ARG A 39 4.70 1.84 18.67
C ARG A 39 3.54 1.03 18.08
N HIS A 40 2.76 0.35 18.91
CA HIS A 40 1.62 -0.47 18.46
C HIS A 40 0.46 0.39 17.93
N ALA A 41 0.20 1.56 18.53
CA ALA A 41 -0.80 2.49 18.06
C ALA A 41 -0.45 3.06 16.67
N ARG A 42 0.81 3.45 16.46
CA ARG A 42 1.31 3.97 15.17
C ARG A 42 1.23 2.92 14.05
N TRP A 43 1.56 1.67 14.36
CA TRP A 43 1.51 0.58 13.38
C TRP A 43 0.06 0.27 12.94
N ARG A 44 -0.88 0.17 13.89
CA ARG A 44 -2.31 0.01 13.55
C ARG A 44 -2.88 1.17 12.74
N HIS A 45 -2.48 2.40 13.06
CA HIS A 45 -2.82 3.57 12.26
C HIS A 45 -2.31 3.43 10.81
N TRP A 46 -1.07 2.97 10.62
CA TRP A 46 -0.44 2.85 9.31
C TRP A 46 -1.15 1.82 8.43
N TRP A 47 -1.50 0.67 9.00
CA TRP A 47 -2.33 -0.35 8.32
C TRP A 47 -3.74 0.14 7.97
N ARG A 48 -4.32 1.03 8.78
CA ARG A 48 -5.64 1.63 8.52
C ARG A 48 -5.62 2.73 7.47
N GLY A 49 -4.46 3.34 7.23
CA GLY A 49 -4.28 4.43 6.27
C GLY A 49 -4.40 4.00 4.80
N GLY A 50 -4.42 2.70 4.50
CA GLY A 50 -4.57 2.18 3.14
C GLY A 50 -3.33 2.33 2.26
N TRP A 51 -2.21 2.77 2.83
CA TRP A 51 -0.92 2.86 2.15
C TRP A 51 -0.28 1.50 1.81
N PRO A 52 -0.37 0.44 2.64
CA PRO A 52 0.36 -0.80 2.35
C PRO A 52 -0.03 -1.44 1.00
N PRO A 53 -1.32 -1.58 0.63
CA PRO A 53 -1.71 -2.17 -0.65
C PRO A 53 -1.28 -1.31 -1.85
N LEU A 54 -1.32 0.01 -1.72
CA LEU A 54 -0.81 0.91 -2.76
C LEU A 54 0.70 0.74 -2.94
N ILE A 55 1.47 0.67 -1.84
CA ILE A 55 2.91 0.43 -1.91
C ILE A 55 3.19 -0.92 -2.57
N VAL A 56 2.46 -1.98 -2.20
CA VAL A 56 2.60 -3.31 -2.83
C VAL A 56 2.32 -3.23 -4.33
N ALA A 57 1.25 -2.55 -4.75
CA ALA A 57 0.93 -2.38 -6.16
C ALA A 57 2.00 -1.61 -6.93
N LEU A 58 2.55 -0.53 -6.34
CA LEU A 58 3.63 0.25 -6.93
C LEU A 58 4.94 -0.54 -7.01
N VAL A 59 5.29 -1.30 -5.97
CA VAL A 59 6.46 -2.18 -5.97
C VAL A 59 6.29 -3.26 -7.04
N CYS A 60 5.10 -3.80 -7.21
CA CYS A 60 4.81 -4.79 -8.24
C CYS A 60 4.94 -4.19 -9.65
N ALA A 61 4.35 -3.03 -9.90
CA ALA A 61 4.51 -2.30 -11.17
C ALA A 61 5.97 -1.92 -11.44
N GLY A 62 6.71 -1.50 -10.40
CA GLY A 62 8.14 -1.21 -10.48
C GLY A 62 8.97 -2.46 -10.79
N ALA A 63 8.62 -3.62 -10.23
CA ALA A 63 9.27 -4.88 -10.55
C ALA A 63 9.04 -5.27 -12.02
N TYR A 64 7.84 -5.08 -12.56
CA TYR A 64 7.59 -5.27 -14.00
C TYR A 64 8.47 -4.36 -14.86
N ALA A 65 8.55 -3.07 -14.50
CA ALA A 65 9.40 -2.13 -15.20
C ALA A 65 10.88 -2.55 -15.15
N LEU A 66 11.36 -2.98 -13.98
CA LEU A 66 12.75 -3.37 -13.78
C LEU A 66 13.10 -4.69 -14.48
N PHE A 67 12.23 -5.70 -14.42
CA PHE A 67 12.58 -7.05 -14.91
C PHE A 67 12.20 -7.32 -16.36
N LEU A 68 11.28 -6.54 -16.95
CA LEU A 68 10.84 -6.75 -18.33
C LEU A 68 11.11 -5.54 -19.22
N VAL A 69 10.78 -4.34 -18.74
CA VAL A 69 10.92 -3.12 -19.55
C VAL A 69 12.37 -2.65 -19.61
N MET A 70 13.13 -2.74 -18.52
CA MET A 70 14.55 -2.36 -18.53
C MET A 70 15.37 -3.22 -19.50
N PRO A 71 15.31 -4.57 -19.49
CA PRO A 71 16.03 -5.38 -20.49
C PRO A 71 15.65 -5.07 -21.92
N TYR A 72 14.38 -4.72 -22.16
CA TYR A 72 13.92 -4.32 -23.48
C TYR A 72 14.71 -3.12 -24.00
N TYR A 73 14.84 -2.06 -23.20
CA TYR A 73 15.59 -0.87 -23.60
C TYR A 73 17.12 -1.04 -23.52
N VAL A 74 17.63 -1.80 -22.55
CA VAL A 74 19.08 -2.02 -22.40
C VAL A 74 19.66 -2.83 -23.57
N ASN A 75 18.83 -3.68 -24.19
CA ASN A 75 19.22 -4.48 -25.35
C ASN A 75 18.78 -3.85 -26.69
N ASP A 76 18.39 -2.56 -26.69
CA ASP A 76 17.95 -1.80 -27.86
C ASP A 76 16.81 -2.48 -28.66
N LEU A 77 15.95 -3.25 -27.98
CA LEU A 77 14.84 -3.99 -28.61
C LEU A 77 13.71 -3.07 -29.08
N ASP A 78 13.73 -1.80 -28.69
CA ASP A 78 12.85 -0.75 -29.20
C ASP A 78 13.14 -0.34 -30.65
N SER A 79 14.32 -0.69 -31.17
CA SER A 79 14.68 -0.48 -32.57
C SER A 79 14.08 -1.52 -33.52
N PHE A 80 13.60 -2.65 -32.99
CA PHE A 80 13.04 -3.76 -33.78
C PHE A 80 11.50 -3.77 -33.75
N PRO A 81 10.86 -4.26 -34.82
CA PRO A 81 9.42 -4.47 -34.82
C PRO A 81 9.02 -5.51 -33.76
N LEU A 82 7.84 -5.32 -33.17
CA LEU A 82 7.37 -6.13 -32.04
C LEU A 82 7.27 -7.62 -32.39
N GLU A 83 6.97 -7.95 -33.65
CA GLU A 83 6.90 -9.33 -34.11
C GLU A 83 8.26 -10.04 -34.04
N GLU A 84 9.36 -9.34 -34.37
CA GLU A 84 10.71 -9.91 -34.31
C GLU A 84 11.15 -10.17 -32.86
N VAL A 85 10.81 -9.26 -31.95
CA VAL A 85 11.03 -9.45 -30.51
C VAL A 85 10.23 -10.65 -30.00
N ALA A 86 8.95 -10.75 -30.37
CA ALA A 86 8.08 -11.85 -29.95
C ALA A 86 8.53 -13.23 -30.46
N MET A 87 9.19 -13.27 -31.62
CA MET A 87 9.71 -14.50 -32.25
C MET A 87 11.04 -14.99 -31.65
N GLY A 88 11.62 -14.27 -30.67
CA GLY A 88 12.83 -14.72 -29.99
C GLY A 88 14.10 -14.65 -30.85
N TYR A 89 14.10 -13.88 -31.96
CA TYR A 89 15.28 -13.72 -32.82
C TYR A 89 16.49 -13.09 -32.10
N HIS A 90 16.24 -12.43 -30.97
CA HIS A 90 17.22 -11.75 -30.15
C HIS A 90 17.22 -12.37 -28.75
N ASP A 91 17.96 -13.48 -28.57
CA ASP A 91 17.94 -14.23 -27.31
C ASP A 91 18.43 -13.36 -26.14
N PRO A 92 17.61 -13.15 -25.10
CA PRO A 92 17.99 -12.30 -23.97
C PRO A 92 19.26 -12.75 -23.25
N LYS A 93 19.57 -14.05 -23.26
CA LYS A 93 20.74 -14.61 -22.55
C LYS A 93 22.06 -14.17 -23.19
N ASP A 94 22.04 -13.89 -24.49
CA ASP A 94 23.21 -13.50 -25.27
C ASP A 94 23.42 -11.98 -25.21
N LEU A 95 22.36 -11.23 -24.89
CA LEU A 95 22.35 -9.77 -24.84
C LEU A 95 22.60 -9.25 -23.41
N TRP A 96 22.13 -9.96 -22.39
CA TRP A 96 22.18 -9.51 -21.00
C TRP A 96 23.46 -9.90 -20.23
N PRO A 97 24.07 -8.97 -19.48
CA PRO A 97 24.45 -7.60 -19.81
C PRO A 97 25.84 -7.65 -20.47
N TYR A 98 25.87 -8.04 -21.74
CA TYR A 98 27.07 -8.39 -22.53
C TYR A 98 27.87 -9.59 -21.96
N ALA A 99 27.17 -10.71 -21.72
CA ALA A 99 27.71 -12.05 -21.39
C ALA A 99 28.43 -12.23 -20.03
N GLN A 100 28.32 -11.26 -19.11
CA GLN A 100 29.00 -11.31 -17.79
C GLN A 100 28.29 -12.15 -16.72
N GLY A 101 27.31 -12.97 -17.09
CA GLY A 101 26.52 -13.80 -16.18
C GLY A 101 25.41 -13.04 -15.44
N GLY A 102 24.65 -13.74 -14.59
CA GLY A 102 23.55 -13.16 -13.81
C GLY A 102 22.17 -13.18 -14.48
N TRP A 103 22.08 -13.56 -15.76
CA TRP A 103 20.80 -13.74 -16.46
C TRP A 103 19.86 -14.70 -15.72
N ALA A 104 20.37 -15.81 -15.17
CA ALA A 104 19.54 -16.80 -14.47
C ALA A 104 18.80 -16.22 -13.25
N SER A 105 19.47 -15.42 -12.42
CA SER A 105 18.84 -14.78 -11.26
C SER A 105 17.83 -13.72 -11.68
N PHE A 106 18.14 -12.97 -12.74
CA PHE A 106 17.26 -11.96 -13.30
C PHE A 106 16.01 -12.58 -13.93
N ARG A 107 16.18 -13.67 -14.70
CA ARG A 107 15.10 -14.49 -15.28
C ARG A 107 14.20 -15.04 -14.19
N LEU A 108 14.77 -15.60 -13.12
CA LEU A 108 13.99 -16.09 -11.98
C LEU A 108 13.17 -14.98 -11.32
N ALA A 109 13.76 -13.82 -11.07
CA ALA A 109 13.06 -12.68 -10.48
C ALA A 109 11.93 -12.15 -11.38
N GLY A 110 12.16 -12.10 -12.70
CA GLY A 110 11.14 -11.78 -13.69
C GLY A 110 10.00 -12.80 -13.72
N MET A 111 10.31 -14.09 -13.67
CA MET A 111 9.30 -15.17 -13.60
C MET A 111 8.45 -15.08 -12.33
N VAL A 112 9.07 -14.84 -11.18
CA VAL A 112 8.34 -14.64 -9.91
C VAL A 112 7.44 -13.41 -9.99
N THR A 113 7.95 -12.31 -10.55
CA THR A 113 7.17 -11.08 -10.76
C THR A 113 5.97 -11.35 -11.68
N PHE A 114 6.18 -12.11 -12.74
CA PHE A 114 5.13 -12.48 -13.68
C PHE A 114 4.06 -13.37 -13.04
N LEU A 115 4.45 -14.36 -12.25
CA LEU A 115 3.51 -15.27 -11.58
C LEU A 115 2.69 -14.55 -10.50
N LEU A 116 3.35 -13.73 -9.68
CA LEU A 116 2.72 -13.05 -8.56
C LEU A 116 2.00 -11.77 -8.97
N GLY A 117 2.42 -11.14 -10.07
CA GLY A 117 1.93 -9.84 -10.49
C GLY A 117 0.41 -9.76 -10.70
N PRO A 118 -0.20 -10.64 -11.49
CA PRO A 118 -1.65 -10.66 -11.70
C PRO A 118 -2.41 -10.90 -10.39
N ALA A 119 -1.92 -11.82 -9.55
CA ALA A 119 -2.54 -12.14 -8.27
C ALA A 119 -2.51 -10.93 -7.32
N LEU A 120 -1.37 -10.22 -7.25
CA LEU A 120 -1.22 -9.00 -6.44
C LEU A 120 -2.05 -7.84 -6.98
N ALA A 121 -2.13 -7.68 -8.31
CA ALA A 121 -2.98 -6.67 -8.94
C ALA A 121 -4.47 -6.93 -8.64
N LEU A 122 -4.94 -8.17 -8.77
CA LEU A 122 -6.30 -8.56 -8.43
C LEU A 122 -6.61 -8.38 -6.94
N ALA A 123 -5.70 -8.77 -6.05
CA ALA A 123 -5.86 -8.57 -4.61
C ALA A 123 -5.93 -7.09 -4.25
N THR A 124 -5.09 -6.26 -4.88
CA THR A 124 -5.10 -4.80 -4.70
C THR A 124 -6.41 -4.20 -5.22
N LEU A 125 -6.89 -4.65 -6.38
CA LEU A 125 -8.15 -4.19 -6.96
C LEU A 125 -9.34 -4.55 -6.06
N ALA A 126 -9.41 -5.80 -5.58
CA ALA A 126 -10.45 -6.25 -4.66
C ALA A 126 -10.45 -5.42 -3.37
N TRP A 127 -9.26 -5.19 -2.78
CA TRP A 127 -9.10 -4.33 -1.62
C TRP A 127 -9.55 -2.89 -1.89
N ALA A 128 -9.15 -2.32 -3.03
CA ALA A 128 -9.49 -0.96 -3.42
C ALA A 128 -11.00 -0.78 -3.59
N VAL A 129 -11.70 -1.75 -4.16
CA VAL A 129 -13.17 -1.72 -4.29
C VAL A 129 -13.84 -1.68 -2.92
N VAL A 130 -13.44 -2.55 -2.00
CA VAL A 130 -13.98 -2.57 -0.63
C VAL A 130 -13.72 -1.24 0.07
N ARG A 131 -12.50 -0.71 -0.05
CA ARG A 131 -12.11 0.52 0.63
C ARG A 131 -12.80 1.75 0.07
N THR A 132 -12.96 1.82 -1.24
CA THR A 132 -13.70 2.88 -1.94
C THR A 132 -15.16 2.91 -1.48
N ARG A 133 -15.82 1.74 -1.40
CA ARG A 133 -17.20 1.64 -0.88
C ARG A 133 -17.31 2.14 0.56
N GLN A 134 -16.39 1.76 1.44
CA GLN A 134 -16.37 2.22 2.82
C GLN A 134 -16.10 3.72 2.94
N GLY A 135 -15.21 4.28 2.10
CA GLY A 135 -14.90 5.70 2.07
C GLY A 135 -16.09 6.54 1.62
N ILE A 136 -16.77 6.11 0.55
CA ILE A 136 -18.00 6.75 0.04
C ILE A 136 -19.11 6.70 1.09
N ALA A 137 -19.35 5.54 1.72
CA ALA A 137 -20.37 5.40 2.76
C ALA A 137 -20.11 6.30 3.99
N ALA A 138 -18.83 6.60 4.27
CA ALA A 138 -18.43 7.47 5.37
C ALA A 138 -18.27 8.96 4.98
N GLY A 139 -18.44 9.31 3.69
CA GLY A 139 -18.19 10.67 3.19
C GLY A 139 -16.73 11.14 3.34
N ASP A 140 -15.76 10.22 3.48
CA ASP A 140 -14.36 10.54 3.76
C ASP A 140 -13.48 10.35 2.52
N LEU A 141 -13.26 11.45 1.78
CA LEU A 141 -12.45 11.46 0.56
C LEU A 141 -11.00 11.01 0.80
N ARG A 142 -10.45 11.25 2.00
CA ARG A 142 -9.05 10.91 2.32
C ARG A 142 -8.83 9.39 2.35
N ARG A 143 -9.89 8.62 2.65
CA ARG A 143 -9.85 7.15 2.61
C ARG A 143 -10.07 6.60 1.19
N THR A 144 -10.80 7.34 0.38
CA THR A 144 -11.18 6.94 -0.99
C THR A 144 -10.05 7.18 -1.99
N ALA A 145 -9.37 8.32 -1.90
CA ALA A 145 -8.32 8.71 -2.84
C ALA A 145 -7.20 7.64 -3.04
N PRO A 146 -6.52 7.13 -1.98
CA PRO A 146 -5.47 6.12 -2.18
C PRO A 146 -6.01 4.81 -2.73
N ALA A 147 -7.27 4.45 -2.43
CA ALA A 147 -7.90 3.26 -2.97
C ALA A 147 -8.14 3.39 -4.48
N LEU A 148 -8.60 4.56 -4.94
CA LEU A 148 -8.78 4.82 -6.38
C LEU A 148 -7.46 4.80 -7.14
N VAL A 149 -6.40 5.38 -6.58
CA VAL A 149 -5.05 5.31 -7.18
C VAL A 149 -4.58 3.86 -7.25
N ALA A 150 -4.73 3.09 -6.17
CA ALA A 150 -4.36 1.68 -6.15
C ALA A 150 -5.16 0.86 -7.19
N ALA A 151 -6.45 1.14 -7.36
CA ALA A 151 -7.27 0.51 -8.40
C ALA A 151 -6.77 0.88 -9.80
N ALA A 152 -6.47 2.16 -10.06
CA ALA A 152 -5.96 2.61 -11.35
C ALA A 152 -4.62 1.95 -11.70
N VAL A 153 -3.70 1.84 -10.73
CA VAL A 153 -2.43 1.14 -10.91
C VAL A 153 -2.67 -0.34 -11.20
N ALA A 154 -3.52 -1.02 -10.43
CA ALA A 154 -3.82 -2.43 -10.65
C ALA A 154 -4.43 -2.71 -12.03
N VAL A 155 -5.42 -1.88 -12.44
CA VAL A 155 -6.05 -1.99 -13.77
C VAL A 155 -5.04 -1.67 -14.88
N GLY A 156 -4.20 -0.65 -14.70
CA GLY A 156 -3.15 -0.29 -15.65
C GLY A 156 -2.12 -1.42 -15.82
N THR A 157 -1.65 -2.01 -14.72
CA THR A 157 -0.73 -3.16 -14.76
C THR A 157 -1.36 -4.35 -15.49
N MET A 158 -2.63 -4.67 -15.20
CA MET A 158 -3.34 -5.75 -15.89
C MET A 158 -3.52 -5.44 -17.38
N GLY A 159 -3.93 -4.22 -17.72
CA GLY A 159 -4.09 -3.78 -19.11
C GLY A 159 -2.79 -3.86 -19.90
N TRP A 160 -1.68 -3.44 -19.30
CA TRP A 160 -0.34 -3.58 -19.89
C TRP A 160 0.04 -5.05 -20.08
N LEU A 161 -0.18 -5.89 -19.06
CA LEU A 161 0.18 -7.30 -19.12
C LEU A 161 -0.56 -8.06 -20.23
N PHE A 162 -1.84 -7.78 -20.43
CA PHE A 162 -2.65 -8.40 -21.49
C PHE A 162 -2.55 -7.69 -22.84
N SER A 163 -1.84 -6.56 -22.93
CA SER A 163 -1.60 -5.89 -24.19
C SER A 163 -0.76 -6.76 -25.15
N PRO A 164 -0.81 -6.51 -26.47
CA PRO A 164 0.10 -7.17 -27.42
C PRO A 164 1.57 -6.99 -27.04
N PHE A 165 1.95 -5.80 -26.57
CA PHE A 165 3.30 -5.47 -26.13
C PHE A 165 3.75 -6.31 -24.93
N GLY A 166 2.93 -6.38 -23.87
CA GLY A 166 3.22 -7.17 -22.68
C GLY A 166 3.35 -8.67 -23.00
N ARG A 167 2.48 -9.20 -23.88
CA ARG A 167 2.55 -10.59 -24.33
C ARG A 167 3.79 -10.88 -25.18
N ALA A 168 4.19 -9.98 -26.07
CA ALA A 168 5.40 -10.12 -26.87
C ALA A 168 6.65 -10.15 -25.98
N LEU A 169 6.78 -9.20 -25.06
CA LEU A 169 7.88 -9.16 -24.10
C LEU A 169 7.94 -10.41 -23.23
N MET A 170 6.78 -10.92 -22.83
CA MET A 170 6.70 -12.12 -22.02
C MET A 170 7.10 -13.37 -22.80
N SER A 171 6.69 -13.48 -24.07
CA SER A 171 7.14 -14.56 -24.96
C SER A 171 8.66 -14.53 -25.08
N TRP A 172 9.21 -13.36 -25.41
CA TRP A 172 10.64 -13.12 -25.52
C TRP A 172 11.42 -13.46 -24.24
N PHE A 173 10.92 -13.05 -23.08
CA PHE A 173 11.60 -13.30 -21.79
C PHE A 173 11.57 -14.77 -21.35
N LEU A 174 10.58 -15.53 -21.83
CA LEU A 174 10.38 -16.93 -21.47
C LEU A 174 11.11 -17.90 -22.39
N ASP A 175 11.51 -17.49 -23.59
CA ASP A 175 12.52 -18.18 -24.39
C ASP A 175 13.86 -18.23 -23.63
#